data_AF-A0A0U1NZA9-F1
#
_entry.id   AF-A0A0U1NZA9-F1
#
_cell.length_a   1.000
_cell.length_b   1.000
_cell.length_c   1.000
_cell.angle_alpha   90.00
_cell.angle_beta   90.00
_cell.angle_gamma   90.00
#
_symmetry.space_group_name_H-M   'P 1'
#
loop_
_entity.id
_entity.type
_entity.pdbx_description
1 polymer ?
#
loop_
_entity_poly.entity_id
_entity_poly.type
_entity_poly.pdbx_seq_one_letter_code
_entity_poly.pdbx_strand_id
1 'polypeptide(L)'
;MLNELDIKILIALYQMHLTYGNKLNFSELGFENYQHVAYHLNKLRNLDYIHFNENDVYHTGELNHEKYKNNVVMIWFEKIEIAFKGIEEVEKHFVNIT
;
A
#
# COMPACT_ATOMS: atom_id res chain seq x y z
N MET A 1 1.03 2.74 -15.20
CA MET A 1 0.33 1.44 -15.14
C MET A 1 0.64 0.78 -13.81
N LEU A 2 -0.39 0.26 -13.15
CA LEU A 2 -0.24 -0.49 -11.90
C LEU A 2 0.25 -1.90 -12.22
N ASN A 3 1.14 -2.43 -11.38
CA ASN A 3 1.57 -3.82 -11.47
C ASN A 3 0.83 -4.68 -10.44
N GLU A 4 1.11 -5.98 -10.43
CA GLU A 4 0.45 -6.93 -9.54
C GLU A 4 0.57 -6.55 -8.06
N LEU A 5 1.73 -6.06 -7.62
CA LEU A 5 1.97 -5.65 -6.24
C LEU A 5 1.20 -4.37 -5.87
N ASP A 6 1.10 -3.42 -6.80
CA ASP A 6 0.27 -2.22 -6.61
C ASP A 6 -1.20 -2.60 -6.38
N ILE A 7 -1.72 -3.52 -7.20
CA ILE A 7 -3.11 -4.00 -7.10
C ILE A 7 -3.33 -4.77 -5.79
N LYS A 8 -2.39 -5.63 -5.38
CA LYS A 8 -2.47 -6.34 -4.09
C LYS A 8 -2.54 -5.39 -2.90
N ILE A 9 -1.77 -4.29 -2.91
CA ILE A 9 -1.87 -3.25 -1.87
C ILE A 9 -3.26 -2.63 -1.85
N LEU A 10 -3.79 -2.23 -3.01
CA LEU A 10 -5.11 -1.58 -3.07
C LEU A 10 -6.22 -2.52 -2.58
N ILE A 11 -6.21 -3.79 -2.98
CA ILE A 11 -7.17 -4.80 -2.51
C ILE A 11 -7.06 -4.97 -0.99
N ALA A 12 -5.84 -5.07 -0.46
CA ALA A 12 -5.64 -5.27 0.96
C ALA A 12 -6.09 -4.05 1.79
N LEU A 13 -5.80 -2.82 1.35
CA LEU A 13 -6.29 -1.59 1.97
C LEU A 13 -7.82 -1.49 1.93
N TYR A 14 -8.42 -1.84 0.78
CA TYR A 14 -9.87 -1.89 0.63
C TYR A 14 -10.53 -2.89 1.60
N GLN A 15 -9.96 -4.09 1.72
CA GLN A 15 -10.43 -5.10 2.68
C GLN A 15 -10.28 -4.65 4.12
N MET A 16 -9.17 -3.98 4.47
CA MET A 16 -8.97 -3.41 5.81
C MET A 16 -10.03 -2.36 6.14
N HIS A 17 -10.39 -1.51 5.17
CA HIS A 17 -11.45 -0.51 5.34
C HIS A 17 -12.82 -1.17 5.62
N LEU A 18 -13.13 -2.29 4.95
CA LEU A 18 -14.39 -3.01 5.14
C LEU A 18 -14.46 -3.82 6.45
N THR A 19 -13.33 -4.38 6.90
CA THR A 19 -13.31 -5.39 7.98
C THR A 19 -12.84 -4.87 9.33
N TYR A 20 -12.46 -3.59 9.46
CA TYR A 20 -12.06 -2.94 10.71
C TYR A 20 -11.12 -3.78 11.60
N GLY A 21 -9.98 -4.23 11.06
CA GLY A 21 -8.91 -4.72 11.95
C GLY A 21 -8.09 -5.94 11.51
N ASN A 22 -8.20 -6.41 10.26
CA ASN A 22 -7.27 -7.44 9.80
C ASN A 22 -5.87 -6.86 9.63
N LYS A 23 -4.88 -7.45 10.32
CA LYS A 23 -3.47 -7.13 10.11
C LYS A 23 -3.05 -7.58 8.72
N LEU A 24 -2.51 -6.65 7.93
CA LEU A 24 -2.00 -6.92 6.60
C LEU A 24 -0.62 -7.60 6.71
N ASN A 25 -0.52 -8.86 6.27
CA ASN A 25 0.75 -9.56 6.18
C ASN A 25 1.37 -9.37 4.79
N PHE A 26 2.22 -8.35 4.63
CA PHE A 26 2.79 -8.01 3.32
C PHE A 26 3.79 -9.04 2.79
N SER A 27 4.36 -9.89 3.66
CA SER A 27 5.22 -10.99 3.20
C SER A 27 4.42 -12.01 2.36
N GLU A 28 3.16 -12.25 2.71
CA GLU A 28 2.22 -13.09 1.95
C GLU A 28 1.81 -12.46 0.62
N LEU A 29 1.89 -11.14 0.49
CA LEU A 29 1.60 -10.43 -0.77
C LEU A 29 2.80 -10.43 -1.74
N GLY A 30 3.96 -10.93 -1.33
CA GLY A 30 5.17 -11.01 -2.15
C GLY A 30 6.11 -9.81 -2.01
N PHE A 31 5.96 -8.99 -0.97
CA PHE A 31 6.91 -7.92 -0.69
C PHE A 31 8.15 -8.43 0.04
N GLU A 32 9.29 -7.82 -0.28
CA GLU A 32 10.60 -8.21 0.26
C GLU A 32 10.80 -7.67 1.68
N ASN A 33 10.36 -6.44 1.93
CA ASN A 33 10.49 -5.71 3.20
C ASN A 33 9.61 -4.45 3.18
N TYR A 34 9.60 -3.68 4.28
CA TYR A 34 8.84 -2.43 4.38
C TYR A 34 9.30 -1.36 3.39
N GLN A 35 10.58 -1.33 3.02
CA GLN A 35 11.09 -0.38 2.04
C GLN A 35 10.52 -0.65 0.64
N HIS A 36 10.34 -1.94 0.28
CA HIS A 36 9.66 -2.34 -0.94
C HIS A 36 8.19 -1.90 -0.91
N VAL A 37 7.48 -2.10 0.21
CA VAL A 37 6.09 -1.67 0.36
C VAL A 37 5.97 -0.14 0.24
N ALA A 38 6.82 0.61 0.93
CA ALA A 38 6.82 2.08 0.91
C ALA A 38 7.05 2.65 -0.49
N TYR A 39 7.90 2.01 -1.29
CA TYR A 39 8.10 2.36 -2.71
C TYR A 39 6.77 2.30 -3.49
N HIS A 40 5.99 1.22 -3.29
CA HIS A 40 4.68 1.06 -3.93
C HIS A 40 3.61 2.01 -3.37
N LEU A 41 3.58 2.24 -2.06
CA LEU A 41 2.66 3.21 -1.45
C LEU A 41 2.89 4.63 -1.96
N ASN A 42 4.15 5.05 -2.06
CA ASN A 42 4.50 6.36 -2.62
C ASN A 42 4.07 6.48 -4.09
N LYS A 43 4.26 5.41 -4.88
CA LYS A 43 3.77 5.37 -6.26
C LYS A 43 2.24 5.51 -6.32
N LEU A 44 1.50 4.75 -5.52
CA LEU A 44 0.04 4.79 -5.48
C LEU A 44 -0.48 6.16 -5.03
N ARG A 45 0.15 6.78 -4.01
CA ARG A 45 -0.18 8.12 -3.55
C ARG A 45 0.04 9.18 -4.63
N ASN A 46 1.18 9.14 -5.30
CA ASN A 46 1.50 10.09 -6.37
C ASN A 46 0.56 9.95 -7.58
N LEU A 47 -0.08 8.80 -7.74
CA LEU A 47 -1.07 8.52 -8.77
C LEU A 47 -2.52 8.72 -8.30
N ASP A 48 -2.72 9.24 -7.08
CA ASP A 48 -4.02 9.56 -6.49
C ASP A 48 -4.93 8.35 -6.24
N TYR A 49 -4.36 7.18 -5.99
CA TYR A 49 -5.12 5.98 -5.62
C TYR A 49 -5.32 5.84 -4.10
N ILE A 50 -4.43 6.44 -3.31
CA ILE A 50 -4.47 6.44 -1.84
C ILE A 50 -4.00 7.80 -1.31
N HIS A 51 -4.42 8.15 -0.11
CA HIS A 51 -4.04 9.37 0.60
C HIS A 51 -3.48 9.03 1.98
N PHE A 52 -2.38 9.70 2.34
CA PHE A 52 -1.83 9.65 3.69
C PHE A 52 -0.76 10.73 3.88
N ASN A 53 -0.49 11.03 5.15
CA ASN A 53 0.66 11.83 5.58
C ASN A 53 1.84 10.91 5.89
N GLU A 54 3.00 11.15 5.28
CA GLU A 54 4.21 10.33 5.49
C GLU A 54 4.63 10.25 6.95
N ASN A 55 4.50 11.35 7.70
CA ASN A 55 4.91 11.42 9.10
C ASN A 55 4.01 10.57 10.02
N ASP A 56 2.78 10.27 9.58
CA ASP A 56 1.83 9.46 10.34
C ASP A 56 1.90 7.98 9.94
N VAL A 57 2.27 7.69 8.69
CA VAL A 57 2.32 6.33 8.14
C VAL A 57 3.69 5.68 8.30
N TYR A 58 4.77 6.42 8.04
CA TYR A 58 6.11 5.84 7.98
C TYR A 58 6.88 6.04 9.27
N HIS A 59 7.43 4.95 9.77
CA HIS A 59 8.53 5.01 10.72
C HIS A 59 9.84 4.69 9.99
N THR A 60 10.82 5.59 10.10
CA THR A 60 12.08 5.52 9.37
C THR A 60 13.26 5.20 10.28
N GLY A 61 14.19 4.36 9.81
CA GLY A 61 15.46 4.08 10.47
C GLY A 61 16.62 4.93 9.94
N GLU A 62 17.84 4.64 10.40
CA GLU A 62 19.04 5.40 10.03
C GLU A 62 19.60 5.02 8.64
N LEU A 63 19.44 3.76 8.22
CA LEU A 63 20.02 3.24 6.98
C LEU A 63 19.05 3.33 5.81
N ASN A 64 19.50 3.95 4.71
CA ASN A 64 18.76 4.03 3.46
C ASN A 64 18.98 2.78 2.60
N HIS A 65 17.89 2.18 2.11
CA HIS A 65 17.95 0.98 1.29
C HIS A 65 18.28 1.31 -0.17
N GLU A 66 19.38 0.76 -0.70
CA GLU A 66 19.90 1.15 -2.01
C GLU A 66 18.93 0.93 -3.19
N LYS A 67 18.21 -0.21 -3.18
CA LYS A 67 17.24 -0.57 -4.23
C LYS A 67 15.99 0.32 -4.26
N TYR A 68 15.44 0.65 -3.09
CA TYR A 68 14.14 1.34 -2.96
C TYR A 68 14.24 2.82 -2.56
N LYS A 69 15.46 3.30 -2.30
CA LYS A 69 15.81 4.69 -1.99
C LYS A 69 14.99 5.30 -0.84
N ASN A 70 14.65 4.47 0.15
CA ASN A 70 14.02 4.91 1.38
C ASN A 70 14.57 4.11 2.57
N ASN A 71 14.33 4.62 3.77
CA ASN A 71 14.75 4.05 5.06
C ASN A 71 13.56 3.61 5.91
N VAL A 72 12.41 3.29 5.31
CA VAL A 72 11.19 2.90 6.06
C VAL A 72 11.39 1.54 6.71
N VAL A 73 11.14 1.46 8.02
CA VAL A 73 11.27 0.22 8.81
C VAL A 73 9.94 -0.29 9.38
N MET A 74 8.88 0.52 9.33
CA MET A 74 7.53 0.13 9.73
C MET A 74 6.50 1.06 9.06
N ILE A 75 5.28 0.53 8.84
CA ILE A 75 4.17 1.21 8.16
C ILE A 75 2.89 1.05 8.98
N TRP A 76 2.22 2.15 9.30
CA TRP A 76 0.90 2.20 9.95
C TRP A 76 -0.20 2.25 8.89
N PHE A 77 -0.66 1.08 8.45
CA PHE A 77 -1.63 0.95 7.35
C PHE A 77 -3.01 1.54 7.67
N GLU A 78 -3.40 1.58 8.94
CA GLU A 78 -4.64 2.20 9.40
C GLU A 78 -4.69 3.72 9.20
N LYS A 79 -3.55 4.35 8.88
CA LYS A 79 -3.43 5.77 8.57
C LYS A 79 -3.46 6.04 7.06
N ILE A 80 -3.70 5.00 6.26
CA ILE A 80 -3.79 5.10 4.80
C ILE A 80 -5.25 5.05 4.39
N GLU A 81 -5.69 6.09 3.70
CA GLU A 81 -7.03 6.20 3.13
C GLU A 81 -7.00 5.79 1.67
N ILE A 82 -7.96 4.96 1.23
CA ILE A 82 -8.11 4.65 -0.20
C ILE A 82 -8.90 5.77 -0.88
N ALA A 83 -8.35 6.34 -1.94
CA ALA A 83 -9.06 7.36 -2.71
C ALA A 83 -10.14 6.71 -3.59
N PHE A 84 -11.11 7.50 -4.06
CA PHE A 84 -12.17 7.01 -4.94
C PHE A 84 -11.62 6.23 -6.16
N LYS A 85 -10.55 6.75 -6.77
CA LYS A 85 -9.84 6.09 -7.88
C LYS A 85 -9.24 4.74 -7.50
N GLY A 86 -8.77 4.59 -6.26
CA GLY A 86 -8.32 3.32 -5.67
C GLY A 86 -9.45 2.30 -5.63
N ILE A 87 -10.62 2.72 -5.15
CA ILE A 87 -11.81 1.88 -5.06
C ILE A 87 -12.26 1.41 -6.45
N GLU A 88 -12.40 2.33 -7.41
CA GLU A 88 -12.76 1.98 -8.79
C GLU A 88 -11.81 0.96 -9.41
N GLU A 89 -10.51 1.09 -9.13
CA GLU A 89 -9.50 0.17 -9.66
C GLU A 89 -9.63 -1.23 -9.05
N VAL A 90 -9.89 -1.30 -7.74
CA VAL A 90 -10.16 -2.56 -7.03
C VAL A 90 -11.42 -3.22 -7.57
N GLU A 91 -12.50 -2.47 -7.77
CA GLU A 91 -13.77 -2.98 -8.29
C GLU A 91 -13.65 -3.59 -9.69
N LYS A 92 -12.86 -3.00 -10.59
CA LYS A 92 -12.57 -3.59 -11.92
C LYS A 92 -11.97 -4.99 -11.82
N HIS A 93 -11.20 -5.27 -10.77
CA HIS A 93 -10.58 -6.57 -10.57
C HIS A 93 -11.54 -7.58 -9.91
N PHE A 94 -12.59 -7.12 -9.23
CA PHE A 94 -13.66 -7.98 -8.70
C PHE A 94 -14.75 -8.30 -9.74
N VAL A 95 -15.10 -7.34 -10.62
CA VAL A 95 -16.12 -7.53 -11.66
C VAL A 95 -15.70 -8.54 -12.73
N ASN A 96 -14.39 -8.77 -12.91
CA ASN A 96 -13.87 -9.79 -13.83
C ASN A 96 -13.89 -11.23 -13.29
N ILE A 97 -14.58 -11.47 -12.17
CA ILE A 97 -14.74 -12.81 -11.53
C ILE A 97 -16.23 -13.22 -11.45
N THR A 98 -17.13 -12.49 -12.12
CA THR A 98 -18.57 -12.80 -12.27
C THR A 98 -18.99 -12.78 -13.72
#